data_AF-A0A1N7F1H1-F1
#
_entry.id   AF-A0A1N7F1H1-F1
#
_cell.length_a   1.000
_cell.length_b   1.000
_cell.length_c   1.000
_cell.angle_alpha   90.00
_cell.angle_beta   90.00
_cell.angle_gamma   90.00
#
_symmetry.space_group_name_H-M   'P 1'
#
loop_
_entity.id
_entity.type
_entity.pdbx_description
1 polymer ?
#
loop_
_entity_poly.entity_id
_entity_poly.type
_entity_poly.pdbx_seq_one_letter_code
_entity_poly.pdbx_strand_id
1 'polypeptide(L)'
;MATTTDFDRARLTSAPRVRSLRLGELKITFVPDGLCLCKPRGWLTGATDADWAANRDHLDDGGFLPAAIGGLLVERRPDGRFTWLPVA
;
A
#
# COMPACT_ATOMS: atom_id res chain seq x y z
N MET A 1 13.52 -21.02 0.88
CA MET A 1 12.52 -20.62 -0.13
C MET A 1 11.43 -19.85 0.59
N ALA A 2 11.23 -18.57 0.27
CA ALA A 2 10.09 -17.83 0.80
C ALA A 2 8.83 -18.41 0.15
N THR A 3 7.91 -18.90 0.98
CA THR A 3 6.57 -19.31 0.56
C THR A 3 5.93 -18.10 -0.12
N THR A 4 5.60 -18.21 -1.42
CA THR A 4 4.75 -17.22 -2.09
C THR A 4 3.40 -17.29 -1.42
N THR A 5 3.16 -16.41 -0.45
CA THR A 5 1.83 -16.20 0.11
C THR A 5 0.93 -15.82 -1.06
N ASP A 6 -0.20 -16.50 -1.19
CA ASP A 6 -1.22 -16.14 -2.17
C ASP A 6 -1.49 -14.62 -2.09
N PHE A 7 -1.50 -13.96 -3.24
CA PHE A 7 -1.64 -12.52 -3.28
C PHE A 7 -3.10 -12.19 -2.96
N ASP A 8 -3.35 -11.81 -1.70
CA ASP A 8 -4.69 -11.41 -1.27
C ASP A 8 -5.08 -10.10 -1.98
N ARG A 9 -5.84 -10.28 -3.06
CA ARG A 9 -6.35 -9.22 -3.95
C ARG A 9 -7.35 -8.31 -3.26
N ALA A 10 -8.01 -8.76 -2.19
CA ALA A 10 -8.95 -7.90 -1.45
C ALA A 10 -8.26 -6.68 -0.83
N ARG A 11 -6.93 -6.74 -0.63
CA ARG A 11 -6.15 -5.58 -0.19
C ARG A 11 -6.08 -4.44 -1.21
N LEU A 12 -6.26 -4.72 -2.50
CA LEU A 12 -6.08 -3.73 -3.58
C LEU A 12 -7.11 -2.60 -3.47
N THR A 13 -8.27 -2.90 -2.89
CA THR A 13 -9.39 -1.97 -2.76
C THR A 13 -9.72 -1.61 -1.31
N SER A 14 -8.95 -2.13 -0.35
CA SER A 14 -9.14 -1.87 1.08
C SER A 14 -8.33 -0.67 1.55
N ALA A 15 -8.81 0.00 2.60
CA ALA A 15 -8.05 1.05 3.28
C ALA A 15 -6.66 0.52 3.72
N PRO A 16 -5.59 1.31 3.53
CA PRO A 16 -4.27 0.86 3.89
C PRO A 16 -4.12 0.73 5.41
N ARG A 17 -3.27 -0.22 5.82
CA ARG A 17 -2.97 -0.49 7.22
C ARG A 17 -1.49 -0.31 7.47
N VAL A 18 -1.14 0.05 8.70
CA VAL A 18 0.25 0.03 9.15
C VAL A 18 0.79 -1.39 8.98
N ARG A 19 1.89 -1.52 8.23
CA ARG A 19 2.57 -2.81 8.01
C ARG A 19 4.06 -2.61 8.04
N SER A 20 4.76 -3.53 8.69
CA SER A 20 6.21 -3.55 8.76
C SER A 20 6.78 -4.74 8.00
N LEU A 21 7.93 -4.53 7.35
CA LEU A 21 8.77 -5.57 6.81
C LEU A 21 10.21 -5.39 7.31
N ARG A 22 11.00 -6.46 7.22
CA ARG A 22 12.43 -6.44 7.52
C ARG A 22 13.22 -6.51 6.22
N LEU A 23 14.20 -5.62 6.09
CA LEU A 23 15.17 -5.62 5.00
C LEU A 23 16.57 -5.50 5.60
N GLY A 24 17.25 -6.63 5.79
CA GLY A 24 18.50 -6.69 6.55
C GLY A 24 18.31 -6.16 7.98
N GLU A 25 19.11 -5.16 8.36
CA GLU A 25 19.03 -4.49 9.67
C GLU A 25 17.88 -3.47 9.78
N LEU A 26 17.22 -3.15 8.66
CA LEU A 26 16.16 -2.17 8.62
C LEU A 26 14.82 -2.80 8.96
N LYS A 27 14.05 -2.12 9.82
CA LYS A 27 12.60 -2.29 9.89
C LYS A 27 11.98 -1.15 9.10
N ILE A 28 11.27 -1.48 8.02
CA ILE A 28 10.56 -0.52 7.20
C ILE A 28 9.08 -0.65 7.52
N THR A 29 8.46 0.43 7.98
CA THR A 29 7.04 0.48 8.30
C THR A 29 6.34 1.45 7.37
N PHE A 30 5.35 0.98 6.61
CA PHE A 30 4.43 1.86 5.92
C PHE A 30 3.48 2.51 6.93
N VAL A 31 3.46 3.83 6.97
CA VAL A 31 2.57 4.64 7.81
C VAL A 31 1.52 5.27 6.90
N PRO A 32 0.26 4.83 6.96
CA PRO A 32 -0.80 5.36 6.10
C PRO A 32 -1.16 6.79 6.51
N ASP A 33 -1.25 7.67 5.53
CA ASP A 33 -1.89 8.98 5.63
C ASP A 33 -3.39 8.86 5.30
N GLY A 34 -3.72 8.10 4.25
CA GLY A 34 -5.10 7.87 3.86
C GLY A 34 -5.26 7.08 2.58
N LEU A 35 -6.48 7.09 2.05
CA LEU A 35 -6.85 6.47 0.79
C LEU A 35 -7.44 7.53 -0.15
N CYS A 36 -6.92 7.63 -1.37
CA CYS A 36 -7.49 8.44 -2.43
C CYS A 36 -8.24 7.56 -3.42
N LEU A 37 -9.41 7.99 -3.89
CA LEU A 37 -10.13 7.36 -4.99
C LEU A 37 -9.81 8.11 -6.28
N CYS A 38 -8.96 7.51 -7.09
CA CYS A 38 -8.45 8.13 -8.30
C CYS A 38 -9.30 7.77 -9.52
N LYS A 39 -9.46 8.71 -10.46
CA LYS A 39 -10.04 8.41 -11.78
C LYS A 39 -9.04 7.57 -12.57
N PRO A 40 -9.34 6.32 -12.95
CA PRO A 40 -8.35 5.41 -13.54
C PRO A 40 -7.73 5.97 -14.82
N ARG A 41 -8.57 6.45 -15.76
CA ARG A 41 -8.13 7.07 -17.02
C ARG A 41 -7.45 8.44 -16.86
N GLY A 42 -7.60 9.09 -15.70
CA GLY A 42 -6.92 10.35 -15.40
C GLY A 42 -5.48 10.14 -14.91
N TRP A 43 -5.23 9.04 -14.20
CA TRP A 43 -3.92 8.69 -13.64
C TRP A 43 -3.09 7.81 -14.57
N LEU A 44 -3.71 6.85 -15.25
CA LEU A 44 -3.08 5.99 -16.26
C LEU A 44 -3.69 6.30 -17.62
N THR A 45 -3.24 7.40 -18.24
CA THR A 45 -3.80 7.92 -19.48
C THR A 45 -3.62 7.00 -20.69
N GLY A 46 -2.66 6.07 -20.64
CA GLY A 46 -2.44 5.05 -21.67
C GLY A 46 -3.24 3.76 -21.49
N ALA A 47 -3.94 3.57 -20.37
CA ALA A 47 -4.68 2.35 -20.11
C ALA A 47 -6.00 2.33 -20.90
N THR A 48 -6.26 1.20 -21.56
CA THR A 48 -7.46 0.96 -22.37
C THR A 48 -8.59 0.33 -21.56
N ASP A 49 -9.78 0.25 -22.14
CA ASP A 49 -10.93 -0.41 -21.53
C ASP A 49 -10.69 -1.91 -21.34
N ALA A 50 -9.94 -2.53 -22.25
CA ALA A 50 -9.54 -3.93 -22.13
C ALA A 50 -8.59 -4.15 -20.94
N ASP A 51 -7.67 -3.22 -20.69
CA ASP A 51 -6.77 -3.29 -19.54
C ASP A 51 -7.55 -3.23 -18.22
N TRP A 52 -8.54 -2.33 -18.13
CA TRP A 52 -9.39 -2.22 -16.94
C TRP A 52 -10.35 -3.41 -16.77
N ALA A 53 -10.85 -3.98 -17.88
CA ALA A 53 -11.63 -5.20 -17.83
C ALA A 53 -10.80 -6.39 -17.34
N ALA A 54 -9.55 -6.52 -17.80
CA ALA A 54 -8.63 -7.57 -17.38
C ALA A 54 -8.14 -7.43 -15.92
N ASN A 55 -8.11 -6.20 -15.39
CA ASN A 55 -7.60 -5.87 -14.05
C ASN A 55 -8.69 -5.28 -13.13
N ARG A 56 -9.93 -5.78 -13.25
CA ARG A 56 -11.10 -5.23 -12.55
C ARG A 56 -10.99 -5.24 -11.03
N ASP A 57 -10.19 -6.14 -10.48
CA ASP A 57 -9.87 -6.29 -9.05
C ASP A 57 -9.03 -5.15 -8.46
N HIS A 58 -8.48 -4.27 -9.30
CA HIS A 58 -7.78 -3.06 -8.89
C HIS A 58 -8.72 -1.86 -8.72
N LEU A 59 -9.99 -2.00 -9.13
CA LEU A 59 -11.00 -0.96 -9.03
C LEU A 59 -11.99 -1.29 -7.91
N ASP A 60 -12.41 -0.28 -7.16
CA ASP A 60 -13.48 -0.45 -6.18
C ASP A 60 -14.85 -0.67 -6.85
N ASP A 61 -15.89 -0.81 -6.03
CA ASP A 61 -17.26 -1.00 -6.52
C ASP A 61 -17.77 0.20 -7.34
N GLY A 62 -17.24 1.40 -7.06
CA GLY A 62 -17.52 2.63 -7.81
C GLY A 62 -16.71 2.76 -9.11
N GLY A 63 -15.78 1.86 -9.39
CA GLY A 63 -14.90 1.91 -10.55
C GLY A 63 -13.74 2.90 -10.41
N PHE A 64 -13.44 3.37 -9.20
CA PHE A 64 -12.26 4.18 -8.92
C PHE A 64 -11.05 3.30 -8.64
N LEU A 65 -9.86 3.84 -8.92
CA LEU A 65 -8.57 3.21 -8.59
C LEU A 65 -8.17 3.66 -7.18
N PRO A 66 -8.20 2.79 -6.16
CA PRO A 66 -7.83 3.16 -4.80
C PRO A 66 -6.31 3.29 -4.69
N ALA A 67 -5.83 4.43 -4.20
CA ALA A 67 -4.42 4.70 -4.00
C ALA A 67 -4.14 4.99 -2.52
N ALA A 68 -3.34 4.12 -1.89
CA ALA A 68 -2.86 4.34 -0.54
C ALA A 68 -1.83 5.47 -0.53
N ILE A 69 -2.07 6.49 0.28
CA ILE A 69 -1.14 7.60 0.52
C ILE A 69 -0.49 7.38 1.88
N GLY A 70 0.80 7.65 1.99
CA GLY A 70 1.53 7.48 3.24
C GLY A 70 3.04 7.62 3.08
N GLY A 71 3.73 7.45 4.20
CA GLY A 71 5.19 7.51 4.29
C GLY A 71 5.81 6.16 4.63
N LEU A 72 7.12 6.07 4.44
CA LEU A 72 7.92 4.95 4.93
C LEU A 72 8.74 5.41 6.13
N LEU A 73 8.44 4.85 7.30
CA LEU A 73 9.29 4.96 8.49
C LEU A 73 10.38 3.90 8.38
N VAL A 74 11.62 4.33 8.21
CA VAL A 74 12.79 3.46 8.12
C VAL A 74 13.56 3.52 9.43
N GLU A 75 13.48 2.44 10.19
CA GLU A 75 14.22 2.28 11.44
C GLU A 75 15.45 1.42 11.17
N ARG A 76 16.64 1.99 11.33
CA ARG A 76 17.86 1.19 11.48
C ARG A 76 17.91 0.69 12.92
N ARG A 77 18.42 -0.52 13.17
CA ARG A 77 18.82 -0.94 14.52
C ARG A 77 20.30 -0.64 14.73
N PRO A 78 20.67 0.29 15.61
CA PRO A 78 22.07 0.45 15.99
C PRO A 78 22.16 0.61 17.51
N ASP A 79 21.71 -0.38 18.30
CA ASP A 79 21.46 -0.17 19.75
C ASP A 79 20.67 1.15 20.09
N GLY A 80 20.01 1.71 19.07
CA GLY A 80 19.57 3.10 18.92
C GLY A 80 18.07 3.17 18.91
N ARG A 81 17.57 3.38 20.11
CA ARG A 81 16.17 3.37 20.51
C ARG A 81 15.42 4.55 19.87
N PHE A 82 14.41 4.27 19.04
CA PHE A 82 13.35 5.23 18.73
C PHE A 82 12.15 4.92 19.62
N THR A 83 11.82 5.84 20.52
CA THR A 83 10.63 5.75 21.38
C THR A 83 9.55 6.65 20.79
N TRP A 84 8.50 6.04 20.22
CA TRP A 84 7.25 6.75 19.94
C TRP A 84 6.46 6.85 21.25
N LEU A 85 6.22 8.06 21.75
CA LEU A 85 5.19 8.29 22.75
C LEU A 85 3.85 8.39 22.00
N PRO A 86 2.85 7.54 22.29
CA PRO A 86 1.52 7.74 21.74
C PRO A 86 0.98 9.08 22.26
N VAL A 87 0.50 9.93 21.35
CA VAL A 87 -0.45 10.98 21.74
C VAL A 87 -1.77 10.26 22.00
N ALA A 88 -2.22 10.32 23.26
CA ALA A 88 -3.50 9.78 23.71
C ALA A 88 -4.68 10.52 23.07
#